data_AF-A0AAN7INK9-F1
#
_entry.id   AF-A0AAN7INK9-F1
#
_cell.length_a   1.000
_cell.length_b   1.000
_cell.length_c   1.000
_cell.angle_alpha   90.00
_cell.angle_beta   90.00
_cell.angle_gamma   90.00
#
_symmetry.space_group_name_H-M   'P 1'
#
loop_
_entity.id
_entity.type
_entity.pdbx_description
1 polymer ?
#
loop_
_entity_poly.entity_id
_entity_poly.type
_entity_poly.pdbx_seq_one_letter_code
_entity_poly.pdbx_strand_id
1 'polypeptide(L)'
;MSGFALGSAFDSKSGQMIMVALLLMVGTFYAGTLFGNNGPIYVSELPSNSSSSSPSSFSTGTSTFTNKVALTYRKTPLLIPETGMNVCPVTFNEYIPCHDVSYIKSLLPNLDVSRKEELERHCPPLEKRLFCLIPPPEDYKIPIQWPTSRDFVWRSNVNHTRLAEVKGGQNWVHEKNQLWWFPGGGTHFKHGAPEYIQRLGNMATSETGDLRSAGVVQVLDVGCGVASFSAYLLPLDIQTMSFAPKDGHENQIQFALERGVGTMISALATKQLPYPSSSFEMVHCSRCRVDWHENDGILLKEVNRLLRSNGYFVYSAPPAYRKDKDYPLIWNKLVNLTSAMCWKLIARKVQTAIWVKQENQACLLDNAKQKLLNICDAVNDSKPSWNTPMRNCIQVISGQTNIQKLHTRAERLSVYSESLSKIDINEKEFSSDTLFWQDQVRLYWRLMNISKTEIRNVMDMNAFCGGFAVALNTLPVWVMNIVPVSTKNTLSAIYDRGLIGAFHDWCEPFSTYPRTYDLLHADHLFSLYNNQVEGCLLEDIMLEMDRMIRPQGFIIIRDVESIASRIQDLAPKFLWEVTSHSAKNKENNAETVLLCRKKFWAIV
;
A
#
# COMPACT_ATOMS: atom_id res chain seq x y z
N MET A 1 57.53 16.06 45.10
CA MET A 1 57.00 15.45 46.34
C MET A 1 55.50 15.61 46.25
N SER A 2 54.62 14.62 46.13
CA SER A 2 54.60 13.22 46.57
C SER A 2 53.60 12.45 45.68
N GLY A 3 53.92 11.22 45.30
CA GLY A 3 52.97 10.28 44.67
C GLY A 3 52.40 9.28 45.67
N PHE A 4 51.26 8.67 45.34
CA PHE A 4 50.79 7.32 45.71
C PHE A 4 49.60 7.00 44.76
N ALA A 5 49.78 6.14 43.75
CA ALA A 5 49.63 4.68 43.76
C ALA A 5 48.17 4.21 43.60
N LEU A 6 47.77 3.92 42.35
CA LEU A 6 46.62 3.04 42.06
C LEU A 6 47.12 1.59 42.13
N GLY A 7 46.61 0.83 43.10
CA GLY A 7 46.83 -0.61 43.20
C GLY A 7 46.04 -1.39 42.15
N SER A 8 46.74 -2.13 41.29
CA SER A 8 46.16 -3.20 40.48
C SER A 8 46.15 -4.49 41.28
N ALA A 9 44.98 -5.01 41.61
CA ALA A 9 44.81 -6.38 42.08
C ALA A 9 44.06 -7.18 41.00
N PHE A 10 44.76 -7.53 39.92
CA PHE A 10 44.37 -8.69 39.12
C PHE A 10 45.12 -9.89 39.70
N ASP A 11 44.43 -10.62 40.57
CA ASP A 11 44.92 -11.86 41.16
C ASP A 11 45.24 -12.85 40.03
N SER A 12 46.51 -13.26 39.97
CA SER A 12 47.06 -14.17 38.96
C SER A 12 46.29 -15.48 38.86
N LYS A 13 45.59 -15.89 39.92
CA LYS A 13 44.74 -17.08 39.92
C LYS A 13 43.42 -16.88 39.17
N SER A 14 42.87 -15.66 39.17
CA SER A 14 41.63 -15.33 38.46
C SER A 14 41.85 -15.27 36.94
N GLY A 15 43.00 -14.73 36.49
CA GLY A 15 43.39 -14.72 35.09
C GLY A 15 43.60 -16.13 34.50
N GLN A 16 44.20 -17.04 35.26
CA GLN A 16 44.36 -18.43 34.83
C GLN A 16 43.03 -19.17 34.71
N MET A 17 42.08 -18.95 35.63
CA MET A 17 40.75 -19.57 35.56
C MET A 17 39.95 -19.07 34.34
N ILE A 18 40.04 -17.79 34.02
CA ILE A 18 39.37 -17.20 32.84
C ILE A 18 39.96 -17.78 31.54
N MET A 19 41.29 -17.94 31.47
CA MET A 19 41.95 -18.55 30.30
C MET A 19 41.61 -20.02 30.12
N VAL A 20 41.51 -20.80 31.21
CA VAL A 20 41.08 -22.21 31.15
C VAL A 20 39.62 -22.32 30.72
N ALA A 21 38.74 -21.43 31.20
CA ALA A 21 37.33 -21.38 30.78
C ALA A 21 37.18 -21.02 29.29
N LEU A 22 37.96 -20.06 28.80
CA LEU A 22 37.99 -19.70 27.38
C LEU A 22 38.51 -20.84 26.50
N LEU A 23 39.57 -21.54 26.93
CA LEU A 23 40.10 -22.70 26.22
C LEU A 23 39.10 -23.88 26.20
N LEU A 24 38.37 -24.10 27.29
CA LEU A 24 37.29 -25.10 27.34
C LEU A 24 36.12 -24.73 26.42
N MET A 25 35.72 -23.45 26.35
CA MET A 25 34.66 -23.00 25.43
C MET A 25 35.07 -23.10 23.96
N VAL A 26 36.32 -22.80 23.63
CA VAL A 26 36.83 -22.99 22.26
C VAL A 26 36.93 -24.49 21.94
N GLY A 27 37.38 -25.31 22.90
CA GLY A 27 37.44 -26.77 22.74
C GLY A 27 36.08 -27.42 22.51
N THR A 28 35.03 -27.01 23.23
CA THR A 28 33.67 -27.54 23.03
C THR A 28 33.03 -27.05 21.73
N PHE A 29 33.32 -25.82 21.30
CA PHE A 29 32.86 -25.30 20.00
C PHE A 29 33.49 -26.05 18.81
N TYR A 30 34.77 -26.41 18.90
CA TYR A 30 35.45 -27.17 17.85
C TYR A 30 35.20 -28.69 17.93
N ALA A 31 34.97 -29.27 19.11
CA ALA A 31 34.57 -30.67 19.23
C ALA A 31 33.12 -30.92 18.73
N GLY A 32 32.22 -29.94 18.92
CA GLY A 32 30.85 -29.99 18.40
C GLY A 32 30.74 -29.85 16.88
N THR A 33 31.79 -29.37 16.21
CA THR A 33 31.86 -29.26 14.74
C THR A 33 32.64 -30.40 14.08
N LEU A 34 33.43 -31.16 14.83
CA LEU A 34 34.21 -32.31 14.33
C LEU A 34 33.51 -33.68 14.47
N PHE A 35 32.45 -33.80 15.29
CA PHE A 35 31.68 -35.06 15.46
C PHE A 35 30.16 -34.91 15.22
N GLY A 36 29.72 -33.80 14.64
CA GLY A 36 28.33 -33.58 14.24
C GLY A 36 28.01 -34.21 12.88
N ASN A 37 27.57 -35.47 12.90
CA ASN A 37 27.17 -36.24 11.72
C ASN A 37 25.82 -35.71 11.15
N ASN A 38 25.85 -34.67 10.30
CA ASN A 38 24.66 -34.16 9.60
C ASN A 38 24.49 -34.85 8.24
N GLY A 39 24.11 -36.13 8.27
CA GLY A 39 23.38 -36.75 7.15
C GLY A 39 21.91 -36.29 7.17
N PRO A 40 21.21 -36.24 6.03
CA PRO A 40 19.81 -35.82 5.99
C PRO A 40 18.95 -36.85 6.72
N ILE A 41 18.26 -36.41 7.78
CA ILE A 41 17.23 -37.20 8.44
C ILE A 41 16.00 -37.21 7.53
N TYR A 42 15.97 -38.20 6.63
CA TYR A 42 14.74 -38.86 6.21
C TYR A 42 14.14 -39.63 7.39
N VAL A 43 12.85 -39.96 7.29
CA VAL A 43 12.01 -40.92 8.08
C VAL A 43 10.77 -40.19 8.65
N SER A 44 9.51 -40.54 8.36
CA SER A 44 8.94 -41.85 8.00
C SER A 44 7.74 -41.74 7.03
N GLU A 45 7.75 -42.54 5.97
CA GLU A 45 6.53 -43.26 5.54
C GLU A 45 6.20 -44.34 6.59
N LEU A 46 4.92 -44.59 6.84
CA LEU A 46 4.34 -45.84 7.34
C LEU A 46 2.81 -45.79 7.12
N PRO A 47 2.09 -46.93 7.09
CA PRO A 47 1.46 -47.42 5.87
C PRO A 47 -0.07 -47.38 5.92
N SER A 48 -0.66 -47.53 4.73
CA SER A 48 -2.06 -47.83 4.49
C SER A 48 -2.56 -49.07 5.26
N ASN A 49 -3.63 -48.91 6.05
CA ASN A 49 -4.76 -49.85 6.10
C ASN A 49 -5.89 -49.34 7.01
N SER A 50 -6.99 -48.89 6.41
CA SER A 50 -8.33 -49.14 6.96
C SER A 50 -9.36 -49.11 5.82
N SER A 51 -9.87 -50.31 5.57
CA SER A 51 -11.05 -50.73 4.81
C SER A 51 -12.20 -49.71 4.66
N SER A 52 -12.54 -49.46 3.39
CA SER A 52 -13.89 -49.45 2.80
C SER A 52 -15.07 -48.87 3.59
N SER A 53 -15.52 -47.69 3.14
CA SER A 53 -16.94 -47.43 2.90
C SER A 53 -17.09 -46.50 1.69
N SER A 54 -17.92 -46.96 0.75
CA SER A 54 -18.37 -46.46 -0.55
C SER A 54 -18.23 -44.95 -0.86
N PRO A 55 -17.75 -44.57 -2.07
CA PRO A 55 -17.73 -43.18 -2.52
C PRO A 55 -19.09 -42.77 -3.10
N SER A 56 -19.70 -41.71 -2.55
CA SER A 56 -20.68 -40.93 -3.28
C SER A 56 -19.96 -40.12 -4.35
N SER A 57 -20.32 -40.40 -5.59
CA SER A 57 -19.80 -39.77 -6.80
C SER A 57 -20.13 -38.28 -6.85
N PHE A 58 -19.13 -37.43 -6.60
CA PHE A 58 -19.06 -36.10 -7.22
C PHE A 58 -17.80 -36.08 -8.08
N SER A 59 -17.99 -36.30 -9.39
CA SER A 59 -16.95 -36.05 -10.37
C SER A 59 -16.80 -34.52 -10.54
N THR A 60 -15.97 -33.89 -9.74
CA THR A 60 -15.36 -32.61 -10.13
C THR A 60 -14.32 -32.93 -11.19
N GLY A 61 -14.78 -33.04 -12.45
CA GLY A 61 -13.89 -33.11 -13.60
C GLY A 61 -12.98 -31.88 -13.55
N THR A 62 -11.71 -32.08 -13.19
CA THR A 62 -10.70 -31.03 -13.20
C THR A 62 -10.39 -30.75 -14.66
N SER A 63 -11.11 -29.81 -15.26
CA SER A 63 -10.81 -29.33 -16.60
C SER A 63 -9.39 -28.80 -16.62
N THR A 64 -8.50 -29.58 -17.22
CA THR A 64 -7.09 -29.23 -17.38
C THR A 64 -6.98 -28.40 -18.65
N PHE A 65 -6.90 -27.08 -18.46
CA PHE A 65 -6.74 -26.13 -19.56
C PHE A 65 -5.30 -26.16 -20.08
N THR A 66 -5.14 -26.20 -21.40
CA THR A 66 -3.84 -26.12 -22.10
C THR A 66 -3.55 -24.67 -22.49
N ASN A 67 -3.57 -23.77 -21.49
CA ASN A 67 -3.38 -22.33 -21.70
C ASN A 67 -2.14 -22.08 -22.57
N LYS A 68 -2.29 -21.32 -23.65
CA LYS A 68 -1.20 -21.06 -24.60
C LYS A 68 -0.42 -19.83 -24.16
N VAL A 69 0.91 -19.88 -24.30
CA VAL A 69 1.75 -18.69 -24.15
C VAL A 69 1.64 -17.87 -25.44
N ALA A 70 0.92 -16.77 -25.40
CA ALA A 70 0.70 -15.89 -26.54
C ALA A 70 0.36 -14.48 -26.07
N LEU A 71 0.90 -13.48 -26.76
CA LEU A 71 0.51 -12.10 -26.55
C LEU A 71 -0.83 -11.85 -27.23
N THR A 72 -1.88 -11.68 -26.44
CA THR A 72 -3.21 -11.31 -26.94
C THR A 72 -3.63 -9.96 -26.44
N TYR A 73 -4.49 -9.31 -27.23
CA TYR A 73 -5.05 -7.98 -26.96
C TYR A 73 -6.57 -8.08 -26.86
N ARG A 74 -7.18 -7.16 -26.13
CA ARG A 74 -8.63 -7.12 -25.96
C ARG A 74 -9.28 -6.81 -27.31
N LYS A 75 -10.26 -7.63 -27.69
CA LYS A 75 -11.05 -7.50 -28.94
C LYS A 75 -12.54 -7.34 -28.62
N THR A 76 -13.28 -6.82 -29.60
CA THR A 76 -14.75 -6.75 -29.58
C THR A 76 -15.30 -7.54 -30.77
N PRO A 77 -16.15 -8.58 -30.57
CA PRO A 77 -16.59 -9.12 -29.29
C PRO A 77 -15.45 -9.78 -28.51
N LEU A 78 -15.56 -9.78 -27.18
CA LEU A 78 -14.60 -10.44 -26.29
C LEU A 78 -14.87 -11.93 -26.29
N LEU A 79 -13.83 -12.73 -26.53
CA LEU A 79 -13.91 -14.20 -26.58
C LEU A 79 -12.76 -14.80 -25.77
N ILE A 80 -13.11 -15.64 -24.79
CA ILE A 80 -12.13 -16.44 -24.04
C ILE A 80 -12.02 -17.82 -24.73
N PRO A 81 -10.81 -18.26 -25.12
CA PRO A 81 -10.62 -19.55 -25.77
C PRO A 81 -11.17 -20.72 -24.93
N GLU A 82 -11.61 -21.78 -25.61
CA GLU A 82 -12.01 -23.03 -24.94
C GLU A 82 -10.85 -23.66 -24.17
N THR A 83 -9.62 -23.43 -24.63
CA THR A 83 -8.37 -23.85 -23.96
C THR A 83 -8.01 -23.03 -22.72
N GLY A 84 -8.86 -22.07 -22.32
CA GLY A 84 -8.57 -21.14 -21.22
C GLY A 84 -7.92 -19.83 -21.68
N MET A 85 -7.75 -18.89 -20.75
CA MET A 85 -7.07 -17.62 -21.00
C MET A 85 -5.63 -17.85 -21.44
N ASN A 86 -5.16 -17.13 -22.46
CA ASN A 86 -3.74 -17.19 -22.82
C ASN A 86 -2.88 -16.60 -21.69
N VAL A 87 -1.63 -17.05 -21.62
CA VAL A 87 -0.62 -16.50 -20.70
C VAL A 87 0.30 -15.59 -21.50
N CYS A 88 0.58 -14.40 -20.99
CA CYS A 88 1.53 -13.50 -21.65
C CYS A 88 2.95 -14.09 -21.59
N PRO A 89 3.85 -13.76 -22.53
CA PRO A 89 5.26 -14.15 -22.42
C PRO A 89 5.90 -13.69 -21.10
N VAL A 90 6.89 -14.44 -20.60
CA VAL A 90 7.55 -14.18 -19.30
C VAL A 90 8.14 -12.77 -19.17
N THR A 91 8.50 -12.13 -20.28
CA THR A 91 8.98 -10.74 -20.33
C THR A 91 7.95 -9.73 -19.82
N PHE A 92 6.67 -10.10 -19.74
CA PHE A 92 5.58 -9.27 -19.22
C PHE A 92 5.29 -9.52 -17.73
N ASN A 93 6.12 -10.29 -17.01
CA ASN A 93 5.84 -10.64 -15.61
C ASN A 93 5.66 -9.42 -14.67
N GLU A 94 6.23 -8.26 -15.02
CA GLU A 94 6.11 -6.97 -14.31
C GLU A 94 5.24 -5.93 -15.05
N TYR A 95 4.39 -6.38 -15.98
CA TYR A 95 3.55 -5.48 -16.77
C TYR A 95 2.51 -4.76 -15.90
N ILE A 96 2.54 -3.43 -15.97
CA ILE A 96 1.61 -2.53 -15.29
C ILE A 96 1.00 -1.64 -16.38
N PRO A 97 -0.24 -1.91 -16.82
CA PRO A 97 -0.75 -1.35 -18.07
C PRO A 97 -0.69 0.18 -18.15
N CYS A 98 -1.11 0.86 -17.08
CA CYS A 98 -1.16 2.33 -17.05
C CYS A 98 0.17 3.01 -16.69
N HIS A 99 1.22 2.23 -16.48
CA HIS A 99 2.59 2.67 -16.22
C HIS A 99 3.56 1.95 -17.17
N ASP A 100 3.08 1.61 -18.37
CA ASP A 100 3.87 0.96 -19.41
C ASP A 100 4.80 1.99 -20.07
N VAL A 101 6.10 1.73 -19.97
CA VAL A 101 7.13 2.68 -20.44
C VAL A 101 7.05 2.85 -21.95
N SER A 102 6.72 1.79 -22.70
CA SER A 102 6.65 1.85 -24.16
C SER A 102 5.46 2.68 -24.62
N TYR A 103 4.30 2.51 -23.97
CA TYR A 103 3.11 3.31 -24.22
C TYR A 103 3.32 4.78 -23.84
N ILE A 104 3.86 5.06 -22.65
CA ILE A 104 4.15 6.44 -22.22
C ILE A 104 5.12 7.13 -23.18
N LYS A 105 6.16 6.43 -23.66
CA LYS A 105 7.07 6.95 -24.69
C LYS A 105 6.35 7.41 -25.96
N SER A 106 5.30 6.71 -26.37
CA SER A 106 4.48 7.10 -27.52
C SER A 106 3.64 8.37 -27.28
N LEU A 107 3.35 8.69 -26.01
CA LEU A 107 2.59 9.86 -25.61
C LEU A 107 3.47 11.09 -25.35
N LEU A 108 4.78 10.93 -25.14
CA LEU A 108 5.71 12.02 -24.81
C LEU A 108 5.56 13.29 -25.66
N PRO A 109 5.31 13.24 -26.99
CA PRO A 109 5.11 14.44 -27.78
C PRO A 109 3.92 15.33 -27.34
N ASN A 110 2.96 14.75 -26.62
CA ASN A 110 1.73 15.40 -26.16
C ASN A 110 1.71 15.67 -24.65
N LEU A 111 2.74 15.24 -23.92
CA LEU A 111 2.80 15.38 -22.46
C LEU A 111 3.68 16.58 -22.06
N ASP A 112 3.27 17.27 -21.00
CA ASP A 112 4.10 18.30 -20.39
C ASP A 112 5.15 17.68 -19.45
N VAL A 113 6.32 17.38 -20.02
CA VAL A 113 7.46 16.82 -19.30
C VAL A 113 8.05 17.80 -18.28
N SER A 114 7.82 19.11 -18.43
CA SER A 114 8.23 20.12 -17.44
C SER A 114 7.39 20.00 -16.15
N ARG A 115 6.14 19.55 -16.30
CA ARG A 115 5.20 19.30 -15.21
C ARG A 115 5.22 17.85 -14.72
N LYS A 116 6.09 17.00 -15.27
CA LYS A 116 6.24 15.58 -14.93
C LYS A 116 5.03 14.71 -15.28
N GLU A 117 4.27 15.09 -16.30
CA GLU A 117 3.09 14.33 -16.74
C GLU A 117 3.44 12.91 -17.16
N GLU A 118 4.67 12.64 -17.63
CA GLU A 118 5.15 11.30 -18.00
C GLU A 118 5.22 10.32 -16.82
N LEU A 119 5.22 10.83 -15.58
CA LEU A 119 5.21 10.00 -14.37
C LEU A 119 3.79 9.67 -13.90
N GLU A 120 2.78 10.33 -14.45
CA GLU A 120 1.39 10.03 -14.15
C GLU A 120 0.94 8.71 -14.81
N ARG A 121 -0.21 8.26 -14.34
CA ARG A 121 -0.91 7.12 -14.92
C ARG A 121 -1.44 7.48 -16.32
N HIS A 122 -1.05 6.68 -17.31
CA HIS A 122 -1.54 6.76 -18.70
C HIS A 122 -1.97 5.37 -19.16
N CYS A 123 -3.28 5.10 -19.15
CA CYS A 123 -3.81 3.81 -19.56
C CYS A 123 -3.94 3.70 -21.08
N PRO A 124 -3.53 2.56 -21.68
CA PRO A 124 -3.84 2.26 -23.08
C PRO A 124 -5.36 2.20 -23.31
N PRO A 125 -5.84 2.60 -24.50
CA PRO A 125 -7.24 2.36 -24.88
C PRO A 125 -7.52 0.85 -24.96
N LEU A 126 -8.79 0.46 -24.82
CA LEU A 126 -9.19 -0.94 -24.63
C LEU A 126 -8.57 -1.89 -25.66
N GLU A 127 -8.61 -1.56 -26.95
CA GLU A 127 -8.06 -2.37 -28.05
C GLU A 127 -6.54 -2.55 -28.03
N LYS A 128 -5.80 -1.70 -27.30
CA LYS A 128 -4.36 -1.82 -27.08
C LYS A 128 -4.00 -2.50 -25.77
N ARG A 129 -4.98 -2.82 -24.91
CA ARG A 129 -4.73 -3.52 -23.65
C ARG A 129 -4.47 -5.00 -23.90
N LEU A 130 -3.47 -5.53 -23.19
CA LEU A 130 -3.22 -6.96 -23.18
C LEU A 130 -4.40 -7.70 -22.56
N PHE A 131 -4.70 -8.86 -23.12
CA PHE A 131 -5.77 -9.75 -22.70
C PHE A 131 -5.22 -11.18 -22.55
N CYS A 132 -4.24 -11.32 -21.67
CA CYS A 132 -3.59 -12.58 -21.28
C CYS A 132 -3.17 -12.50 -19.80
N LEU A 133 -3.10 -13.65 -19.12
CA LEU A 133 -2.68 -13.75 -17.72
C LEU A 133 -1.21 -13.38 -17.58
N ILE A 134 -0.87 -12.57 -16.57
CA ILE A 134 0.52 -12.17 -16.34
C ILE A 134 1.26 -13.29 -15.59
N PRO A 135 2.32 -13.87 -16.19
CA PRO A 135 3.05 -14.96 -15.54
C PRO A 135 3.84 -14.49 -14.32
N PRO A 136 4.02 -15.34 -13.29
CA PRO A 136 5.05 -15.11 -12.29
C PRO A 136 6.46 -15.14 -12.92
N PRO A 137 7.46 -14.49 -12.29
CA PRO A 137 8.84 -14.61 -12.74
C PRO A 137 9.36 -16.05 -12.60
N GLU A 138 10.47 -16.34 -13.26
CA GLU A 138 11.20 -17.60 -13.09
C GLU A 138 11.60 -17.79 -11.62
N ASP A 139 11.47 -19.01 -11.11
CA ASP A 139 11.73 -19.38 -9.71
C ASP A 139 10.93 -18.58 -8.66
N TYR A 140 9.77 -18.03 -9.04
CA TYR A 140 8.87 -17.39 -8.08
C TYR A 140 8.57 -18.30 -6.89
N LYS A 141 8.57 -17.72 -5.71
CA LYS A 141 8.25 -18.40 -4.45
C LYS A 141 7.03 -17.78 -3.80
N ILE A 142 6.27 -18.58 -3.06
CA ILE A 142 5.23 -18.03 -2.20
C ILE A 142 5.88 -17.03 -1.21
N PRO A 143 5.30 -15.81 -1.05
CA PRO A 143 5.87 -14.77 -0.20
C PRO A 143 6.11 -15.23 1.23
N ILE A 144 7.13 -14.65 1.86
CA ILE A 144 7.42 -14.90 3.28
C ILE A 144 6.26 -14.36 4.13
N GLN A 145 5.85 -15.11 5.15
CA GLN A 145 4.73 -14.71 6.00
C GLN A 145 5.10 -13.52 6.91
N TRP A 146 4.10 -12.72 7.25
CA TRP A 146 4.22 -11.63 8.20
C TRP A 146 4.46 -12.18 9.62
N PRO A 147 5.30 -11.55 10.48
CA PRO A 147 6.00 -10.28 10.28
C PRO A 147 7.38 -10.38 9.62
N THR A 148 7.88 -11.58 9.34
CA THR A 148 9.22 -11.79 8.77
C THR A 148 9.38 -11.10 7.41
N SER A 149 8.31 -11.05 6.61
CA SER A 149 8.32 -10.35 5.32
C SER A 149 8.64 -8.85 5.42
N ARG A 150 8.43 -8.21 6.57
CA ARG A 150 8.82 -6.82 6.77
C ARG A 150 10.29 -6.58 6.45
N ASP A 151 11.15 -7.54 6.81
CA ASP A 151 12.61 -7.39 6.76
C ASP A 151 13.26 -8.32 5.74
N PHE A 152 12.56 -9.35 5.25
CA PHE A 152 13.10 -10.31 4.30
C PHE A 152 12.11 -10.61 3.17
N VAL A 153 12.58 -10.58 1.91
CA VAL A 153 11.81 -11.09 0.78
C VAL A 153 12.65 -11.98 -0.12
N TRP A 154 12.03 -12.84 -0.91
CA TRP A 154 12.74 -13.70 -1.86
C TRP A 154 13.36 -12.87 -3.00
N ARG A 155 14.61 -13.17 -3.36
CA ARG A 155 15.24 -12.50 -4.52
C ARG A 155 14.58 -12.84 -5.85
N SER A 156 14.12 -14.08 -6.02
CA SER A 156 13.45 -14.50 -7.26
C SER A 156 12.11 -13.81 -7.49
N ASN A 157 11.44 -13.31 -6.43
CA ASN A 157 10.17 -12.60 -6.56
C ASN A 157 10.34 -11.15 -7.07
N VAL A 158 11.51 -10.56 -6.82
CA VAL A 158 11.89 -9.20 -7.26
C VAL A 158 13.36 -9.23 -7.69
N ASN A 159 13.60 -9.73 -8.90
CA ASN A 159 14.95 -10.05 -9.39
C ASN A 159 15.68 -8.83 -9.96
N HIS A 160 15.92 -7.82 -9.12
CA HIS A 160 16.50 -6.55 -9.51
C HIS A 160 17.63 -6.12 -8.57
N THR A 161 18.89 -6.39 -8.96
CA THR A 161 20.07 -6.13 -8.13
C THR A 161 20.51 -4.67 -8.11
N ARG A 162 20.19 -3.92 -9.17
CA ARG A 162 20.62 -2.52 -9.36
C ARG A 162 20.28 -1.61 -8.17
N LEU A 163 19.13 -1.82 -7.53
CA LEU A 163 18.76 -1.02 -6.35
C LEU A 163 19.72 -1.25 -5.19
N ALA A 164 20.10 -2.51 -4.91
CA ALA A 164 21.06 -2.85 -3.87
C ALA A 164 22.46 -2.31 -4.20
N GLU A 165 22.89 -2.37 -5.46
CA GLU A 165 24.18 -1.82 -5.91
C GLU A 165 24.25 -0.28 -5.70
N VAL A 166 23.19 0.45 -6.07
CA VAL A 166 23.18 1.92 -6.05
C VAL A 166 22.80 2.49 -4.68
N LYS A 167 22.02 1.75 -3.87
CA LYS A 167 21.46 2.21 -2.58
C LYS A 167 21.91 1.41 -1.36
N GLY A 168 22.73 0.37 -1.53
CA GLY A 168 23.25 -0.46 -0.43
C GLY A 168 23.98 0.36 0.65
N GLY A 169 24.78 1.36 0.24
CA GLY A 169 25.46 2.29 1.17
C GLY A 169 24.53 3.22 1.97
N GLN A 170 23.23 3.21 1.68
CA GLN A 170 22.19 3.93 2.44
C GLN A 170 21.36 2.99 3.32
N ASN A 171 21.71 1.69 3.37
CA ASN A 171 21.00 0.65 4.09
C ASN A 171 19.52 0.50 3.68
N TRP A 172 19.22 0.69 2.39
CA TRP A 172 17.86 0.47 1.90
C TRP A 172 17.53 -1.03 1.81
N VAL A 173 18.43 -1.78 1.17
CA VAL A 173 18.30 -3.21 0.89
C VAL A 173 19.69 -3.82 0.70
N HIS A 174 19.87 -5.06 1.15
CA HIS A 174 21.11 -5.82 1.03
C HIS A 174 20.83 -7.23 0.52
N GLU A 175 21.78 -7.79 -0.23
CA GLU A 175 21.75 -9.20 -0.60
C GLU A 175 22.08 -10.09 0.61
N LYS A 176 21.29 -11.16 0.81
CA LYS A 176 21.53 -12.17 1.84
C LYS A 176 21.13 -13.55 1.32
N ASN A 177 22.06 -14.26 0.68
CA ASN A 177 21.83 -15.57 0.07
C ASN A 177 20.62 -15.54 -0.88
N GLN A 178 19.54 -16.29 -0.65
CA GLN A 178 18.34 -16.27 -1.51
C GLN A 178 17.36 -15.13 -1.17
N LEU A 179 17.72 -14.24 -0.25
CA LEU A 179 16.86 -13.19 0.29
C LEU A 179 17.41 -11.80 0.03
N TRP A 180 16.49 -10.86 -0.10
CA TRP A 180 16.73 -9.43 0.14
C TRP A 180 16.50 -9.13 1.61
N TRP A 181 17.39 -8.37 2.23
CA TRP A 181 17.29 -7.93 3.62
C TRP A 181 17.10 -6.41 3.71
N PHE A 182 16.09 -5.97 4.47
CA PHE A 182 15.75 -4.56 4.68
C PHE A 182 16.02 -4.15 6.14
N PRO A 183 17.15 -3.49 6.43
CA PRO A 183 17.51 -3.09 7.79
C PRO A 183 16.75 -1.85 8.31
N GLY A 184 15.78 -1.34 7.54
CA GLY A 184 15.01 -0.14 7.89
C GLY A 184 15.73 1.18 7.62
N GLY A 185 16.83 1.17 6.85
CA GLY A 185 17.56 2.38 6.49
C GLY A 185 16.89 3.19 5.38
N GLY A 186 17.41 4.41 5.19
CA GLY A 186 16.96 5.38 4.20
C GLY A 186 17.99 6.49 4.00
N THR A 187 17.84 7.32 2.96
CA THR A 187 18.84 8.36 2.64
C THR A 187 19.16 9.28 3.83
N HIS A 188 18.12 9.67 4.58
CA HIS A 188 18.21 10.55 5.76
C HIS A 188 18.07 9.82 7.10
N PHE A 189 18.08 8.49 7.09
CA PHE A 189 17.99 7.67 8.29
C PHE A 189 18.75 6.36 8.08
N LYS A 190 20.03 6.47 7.69
CA LYS A 190 20.89 5.32 7.35
C LYS A 190 21.06 4.32 8.50
N HIS A 191 20.93 4.78 9.74
CA HIS A 191 21.04 3.97 10.95
C HIS A 191 19.70 3.37 11.42
N GLY A 192 18.63 3.57 10.65
CA GLY A 192 17.31 2.97 10.88
C GLY A 192 16.20 4.01 11.04
N ALA A 193 15.01 3.63 10.58
CA ALA A 193 13.78 4.41 10.73
C ALA A 193 13.36 4.71 12.19
N PRO A 194 13.59 3.84 13.21
CA PRO A 194 13.16 4.12 14.59
C PRO A 194 13.69 5.44 15.17
N GLU A 195 15.00 5.69 15.07
CA GLU A 195 15.63 6.92 15.57
C GLU A 195 15.08 8.16 14.85
N TYR A 196 14.82 8.03 13.54
CA TYR A 196 14.23 9.10 12.76
C TYR A 196 12.79 9.38 13.17
N ILE A 197 11.95 8.36 13.34
CA ILE A 197 10.56 8.49 13.79
C ILE A 197 10.51 9.13 15.18
N GLN A 198 11.37 8.69 16.11
CA GLN A 198 11.48 9.30 17.44
C GLN A 198 11.84 10.79 17.34
N ARG A 199 12.83 11.13 16.52
CA ARG A 199 13.22 12.53 16.28
C ARG A 199 12.07 13.36 15.70
N LEU A 200 11.27 12.82 14.78
CA LEU A 200 10.10 13.52 14.25
C LEU A 200 9.05 13.77 15.35
N GLY A 201 8.79 12.78 16.20
CA GLY A 201 7.93 12.92 17.38
C GLY A 201 8.38 14.06 18.27
N ASN A 202 9.63 14.03 18.70
CA ASN A 202 10.24 15.07 19.52
C ASN A 202 10.16 16.46 18.87
N MET A 203 10.42 16.56 17.56
CA MET A 203 10.33 17.83 16.83
C MET A 203 8.89 18.36 16.75
N ALA A 204 7.90 17.48 16.59
CA ALA A 204 6.49 17.86 16.50
C ALA A 204 5.90 18.26 17.87
N THR A 205 6.36 17.63 18.96
CA THR A 205 5.83 17.81 20.32
C THR A 205 6.68 18.73 21.20
N SER A 206 7.77 19.30 20.68
CA SER A 206 8.76 20.03 21.48
C SER A 206 9.35 19.18 22.63
N GLU A 207 9.77 17.96 22.30
CA GLU A 207 10.38 16.95 23.19
C GLU A 207 9.43 16.36 24.26
N THR A 208 8.12 16.62 24.18
CA THR A 208 7.14 16.15 25.18
C THR A 208 6.51 14.79 24.86
N GLY A 209 6.75 14.23 23.68
CA GLY A 209 6.19 12.94 23.28
C GLY A 209 6.56 12.48 21.86
N ASP A 210 5.90 11.41 21.42
CA ASP A 210 6.06 10.81 20.09
C ASP A 210 5.04 11.34 19.06
N LEU A 211 5.03 10.77 17.85
CA LEU A 211 4.06 11.14 16.80
C LEU A 211 2.60 10.88 17.20
N ARG A 212 2.32 9.85 18.03
CA ARG A 212 0.96 9.58 18.51
C ARG A 212 0.50 10.68 19.47
N SER A 213 1.42 11.13 20.33
CA SER A 213 1.24 12.26 21.23
C SER A 213 0.97 13.56 20.47
N ALA A 214 1.53 13.70 19.27
CA ALA A 214 1.26 14.79 18.33
C ALA A 214 -0.08 14.67 17.58
N GLY A 215 -0.86 13.61 17.83
CA GLY A 215 -2.15 13.35 17.19
C GLY A 215 -2.08 12.67 15.82
N VAL A 216 -0.92 12.13 15.43
CA VAL A 216 -0.71 11.53 14.10
C VAL A 216 -1.24 10.11 14.08
N VAL A 217 -2.22 9.84 13.22
CA VAL A 217 -2.82 8.52 13.01
C VAL A 217 -2.64 8.04 11.57
N GLN A 218 -2.72 8.95 10.60
CA GLN A 218 -2.55 8.66 9.18
C GLN A 218 -1.47 9.53 8.55
N VAL A 219 -0.60 8.88 7.78
CA VAL A 219 0.53 9.51 7.10
C VAL A 219 0.46 9.27 5.60
N LEU A 220 0.71 10.31 4.81
CA LEU A 220 1.01 10.21 3.38
C LEU A 220 2.52 10.25 3.19
N ASP A 221 3.14 9.14 2.77
CA ASP A 221 4.59 9.05 2.56
C ASP A 221 4.93 9.21 1.07
N VAL A 222 5.40 10.41 0.71
CA VAL A 222 5.69 10.84 -0.66
C VAL A 222 7.11 10.45 -1.03
N GLY A 223 7.26 9.73 -2.15
CA GLY A 223 8.57 9.25 -2.61
C GLY A 223 9.17 8.25 -1.63
N CYS A 224 8.36 7.30 -1.15
CA CYS A 224 8.64 6.42 -0.03
C CYS A 224 9.83 5.45 -0.20
N GLY A 225 10.34 5.30 -1.43
CA GLY A 225 11.34 4.30 -1.77
C GLY A 225 10.83 2.89 -1.49
N VAL A 226 11.59 2.10 -0.73
CA VAL A 226 11.18 0.76 -0.28
C VAL A 226 10.20 0.80 0.92
N ALA A 227 9.68 1.97 1.28
CA ALA A 227 8.73 2.20 2.39
C ALA A 227 9.25 1.82 3.79
N SER A 228 10.55 1.99 4.04
CA SER A 228 11.14 1.77 5.37
C SER A 228 10.53 2.66 6.46
N PHE A 229 10.18 3.90 6.15
CA PHE A 229 9.53 4.78 7.12
C PHE A 229 8.15 4.21 7.54
N SER A 230 7.29 3.93 6.56
CA SER A 230 5.97 3.33 6.76
C SER A 230 6.01 1.99 7.50
N ALA A 231 6.95 1.11 7.14
CA ALA A 231 7.10 -0.21 7.78
C ALA A 231 7.36 -0.12 9.30
N TYR A 232 8.04 0.93 9.73
CA TYR A 232 8.41 1.15 11.14
C TYR A 232 7.43 2.07 11.88
N LEU A 233 6.41 2.62 11.20
CA LEU A 233 5.25 3.26 11.81
C LEU A 233 4.17 2.26 12.24
N LEU A 234 4.12 1.06 11.62
CA LEU A 234 3.14 0.02 11.94
C LEU A 234 3.09 -0.37 13.42
N PRO A 235 4.22 -0.55 14.15
CA PRO A 235 4.19 -0.84 15.59
C PRO A 235 3.61 0.30 16.45
N LEU A 236 3.48 1.51 15.90
CA LEU A 236 2.86 2.66 16.55
C LEU A 236 1.36 2.79 16.22
N ASP A 237 0.76 1.81 15.50
CA ASP A 237 -0.61 1.87 14.99
C ASP A 237 -0.90 3.11 14.13
N ILE A 238 0.13 3.60 13.42
CA ILE A 238 0.03 4.70 12.48
C ILE A 238 -0.12 4.12 11.06
N GLN A 239 -1.27 4.39 10.44
CA GLN A 239 -1.55 3.94 9.08
C GLN A 239 -0.82 4.84 8.08
N THR A 240 -0.24 4.24 7.05
CA THR A 240 0.51 5.00 6.05
C THR A 240 0.06 4.63 4.66
N MET A 241 -0.27 5.64 3.84
CA MET A 241 -0.37 5.49 2.40
C MET A 241 0.94 5.96 1.78
N SER A 242 1.75 5.02 1.31
CA SER A 242 3.05 5.31 0.69
C SER A 242 2.91 5.35 -0.82
N PHE A 243 3.59 6.27 -1.51
CA PHE A 243 3.63 6.21 -2.97
C PHE A 243 4.93 6.76 -3.55
N ALA A 244 5.25 6.29 -4.74
CA ALA A 244 6.26 6.88 -5.61
C ALA A 244 5.92 6.58 -7.07
N PRO A 245 6.42 7.38 -8.03
CA PRO A 245 6.30 7.04 -9.43
C PRO A 245 7.06 5.75 -9.74
N LYS A 246 6.72 5.10 -10.85
CA LYS A 246 7.55 4.03 -11.40
C LYS A 246 8.85 4.67 -11.92
N ASP A 247 9.93 4.55 -11.15
CA ASP A 247 11.21 5.19 -11.48
C ASP A 247 12.17 4.23 -12.22
N GLY A 248 13.19 4.80 -12.87
CA GLY A 248 14.20 4.03 -13.61
C GLY A 248 15.21 3.28 -12.73
N HIS A 249 15.03 3.27 -11.41
CA HIS A 249 15.77 2.36 -10.53
C HIS A 249 15.04 1.02 -10.36
N GLU A 250 13.82 0.93 -10.91
CA GLU A 250 12.93 -0.23 -10.98
C GLU A 250 12.63 -0.86 -9.59
N ASN A 251 11.35 -1.06 -9.28
CA ASN A 251 10.89 -1.98 -8.23
C ASN A 251 11.00 -1.57 -6.76
N GLN A 252 11.29 -0.30 -6.44
CA GLN A 252 11.22 0.21 -5.06
C GLN A 252 9.84 -0.05 -4.42
N ILE A 253 8.78 0.27 -5.16
CA ILE A 253 7.39 0.03 -4.74
C ILE A 253 7.05 -1.46 -4.70
N GLN A 254 7.56 -2.26 -5.64
CA GLN A 254 7.36 -3.71 -5.64
C GLN A 254 8.00 -4.34 -4.39
N PHE A 255 9.19 -3.90 -3.98
CA PHE A 255 9.80 -4.34 -2.71
C PHE A 255 8.91 -4.00 -1.51
N ALA A 256 8.37 -2.79 -1.43
CA ALA A 256 7.47 -2.39 -0.35
C ALA A 256 6.22 -3.29 -0.28
N LEU A 257 5.60 -3.55 -1.43
CA LEU A 257 4.44 -4.42 -1.56
C LEU A 257 4.78 -5.88 -1.20
N GLU A 258 5.93 -6.38 -1.64
CA GLU A 258 6.40 -7.74 -1.36
C GLU A 258 6.66 -7.96 0.14
N ARG A 259 7.18 -6.93 0.82
CA ARG A 259 7.37 -6.89 2.28
C ARG A 259 6.07 -6.80 3.08
N GLY A 260 4.95 -6.57 2.41
CA GLY A 260 3.64 -6.38 3.02
C GLY A 260 3.42 -4.98 3.59
N VAL A 261 3.92 -3.93 2.92
CA VAL A 261 3.77 -2.52 3.32
C VAL A 261 2.87 -1.78 2.33
N GLY A 262 1.81 -1.15 2.84
CA GLY A 262 0.80 -0.44 2.04
C GLY A 262 1.39 0.68 1.17
N THR A 263 1.35 0.47 -0.15
CA THR A 263 2.00 1.33 -1.13
C THR A 263 1.22 1.37 -2.45
N MET A 264 1.31 2.46 -3.20
CA MET A 264 0.71 2.61 -4.54
C MET A 264 1.70 3.26 -5.51
N ILE A 265 1.60 2.94 -6.80
CA ILE A 265 2.32 3.69 -7.84
C ILE A 265 1.53 4.96 -8.13
N SER A 266 2.13 6.13 -7.89
CA SER A 266 1.49 7.41 -8.13
C SER A 266 2.53 8.52 -8.26
N ALA A 267 2.15 9.65 -8.83
CA ALA A 267 2.99 10.82 -8.98
C ALA A 267 2.22 12.10 -8.61
N LEU A 268 2.97 13.11 -8.15
CA LEU A 268 2.46 14.47 -7.99
C LEU A 268 2.89 15.29 -9.21
N ALA A 269 1.97 15.55 -10.13
CA ALA A 269 2.23 16.31 -11.35
C ALA A 269 1.08 17.30 -11.67
N THR A 270 0.11 16.92 -12.51
CA THR A 270 -0.97 17.78 -12.98
C THR A 270 -2.35 17.36 -12.51
N LYS A 271 -2.54 16.13 -11.99
CA LYS A 271 -3.79 15.65 -11.41
C LYS A 271 -3.76 15.56 -9.88
N GLN A 272 -4.89 15.81 -9.24
CA GLN A 272 -5.07 15.58 -7.81
C GLN A 272 -4.85 14.11 -7.48
N LEU A 273 -4.29 13.82 -6.30
CA LEU A 273 -4.19 12.46 -5.79
C LEU A 273 -5.60 11.91 -5.50
N PRO A 274 -5.83 10.59 -5.63
CA PRO A 274 -7.15 9.97 -5.53
C PRO A 274 -7.65 9.82 -4.08
N TYR A 275 -7.38 10.81 -3.25
CA TYR A 275 -7.73 10.88 -1.84
C TYR A 275 -8.64 12.08 -1.59
N PRO A 276 -9.57 11.99 -0.62
CA PRO A 276 -10.44 13.10 -0.26
C PRO A 276 -9.63 14.23 0.41
N SER A 277 -10.21 15.42 0.47
CA SER A 277 -9.63 16.52 1.24
C SER A 277 -9.57 16.16 2.73
N SER A 278 -8.59 16.70 3.46
CA SER A 278 -8.40 16.46 4.90
C SER A 278 -8.27 14.98 5.29
N SER A 279 -7.49 14.22 4.51
CA SER A 279 -7.27 12.78 4.72
C SER A 279 -6.22 12.48 5.80
N PHE A 280 -5.13 13.25 5.85
CA PHE A 280 -3.92 12.86 6.61
C PHE A 280 -3.58 13.87 7.72
N GLU A 281 -3.12 13.37 8.88
CA GLU A 281 -2.53 14.23 9.91
C GLU A 281 -1.06 14.56 9.64
N MET A 282 -0.37 13.79 8.78
CA MET A 282 0.99 14.09 8.37
C MET A 282 1.23 13.78 6.90
N VAL A 283 1.96 14.65 6.22
CA VAL A 283 2.54 14.38 4.91
C VAL A 283 4.06 14.39 5.07
N HIS A 284 4.70 13.28 4.73
CA HIS A 284 6.13 13.07 4.88
C HIS A 284 6.81 13.02 3.51
N CYS A 285 7.92 13.76 3.37
CA CYS A 285 8.81 13.68 2.22
C CYS A 285 10.26 13.60 2.72
N SER A 286 10.96 12.53 2.36
CA SER A 286 12.40 12.38 2.62
C SER A 286 13.15 12.07 1.33
N ARG A 287 13.89 13.04 0.80
CA ARG A 287 14.48 12.98 -0.58
C ARG A 287 13.46 12.56 -1.64
N CYS A 288 12.20 12.99 -1.53
CA CYS A 288 11.12 12.54 -2.41
C CYS A 288 11.22 13.00 -3.87
N ARG A 289 12.23 13.82 -4.24
CA ARG A 289 12.44 14.38 -5.59
C ARG A 289 11.23 15.17 -6.13
N VAL A 290 10.49 15.82 -5.24
CA VAL A 290 9.39 16.73 -5.59
C VAL A 290 9.86 18.18 -5.42
N ASP A 291 9.72 18.96 -6.48
CA ASP A 291 10.04 20.39 -6.49
C ASP A 291 8.86 21.22 -5.97
N TRP A 292 8.64 21.15 -4.66
CA TRP A 292 7.51 21.79 -3.95
C TRP A 292 7.35 23.31 -4.17
N HIS A 293 8.42 23.99 -4.57
CA HIS A 293 8.49 25.43 -4.74
C HIS A 293 8.14 25.91 -6.16
N GLU A 294 8.16 25.00 -7.13
CA GLU A 294 7.94 25.32 -8.53
C GLU A 294 6.45 25.53 -8.83
N ASN A 295 6.16 26.20 -9.95
CA ASN A 295 4.79 26.44 -10.44
C ASN A 295 3.88 27.03 -9.36
N ASP A 296 4.35 28.08 -8.69
CA ASP A 296 3.61 28.79 -7.63
C ASP A 296 3.15 27.87 -6.48
N GLY A 297 3.94 26.83 -6.21
CA GLY A 297 3.68 25.89 -5.12
C GLY A 297 2.43 25.04 -5.31
N ILE A 298 1.96 24.82 -6.54
CA ILE A 298 0.73 24.04 -6.81
C ILE A 298 0.74 22.65 -6.15
N LEU A 299 1.91 22.00 -6.06
CA LEU A 299 2.04 20.70 -5.38
C LEU A 299 1.88 20.82 -3.85
N LEU A 300 2.33 21.94 -3.25
CA LEU A 300 2.06 22.24 -1.84
C LEU A 300 0.57 22.54 -1.61
N LYS A 301 -0.11 23.15 -2.58
CA LYS A 301 -1.56 23.40 -2.51
C LYS A 301 -2.36 22.09 -2.54
N GLU A 302 -1.91 21.10 -3.30
CA GLU A 302 -2.47 19.74 -3.23
C GLU A 302 -2.22 19.09 -1.86
N VAL A 303 -1.01 19.21 -1.30
CA VAL A 303 -0.73 18.77 0.08
C VAL A 303 -1.64 19.49 1.08
N ASN A 304 -1.89 20.78 0.91
CA ASN A 304 -2.81 21.52 1.75
C ASN A 304 -4.24 21.00 1.67
N ARG A 305 -4.72 20.58 0.49
CA ARG A 305 -6.02 19.93 0.35
C ARG A 305 -6.08 18.63 1.16
N LEU A 306 -5.02 17.83 1.09
CA LEU A 306 -4.95 16.49 1.71
C LEU A 306 -4.70 16.50 3.22
N LEU A 307 -4.01 17.51 3.73
CA LEU A 307 -3.64 17.62 5.13
C LEU A 307 -4.82 18.13 5.97
N ARG A 308 -5.12 17.45 7.09
CA ARG A 308 -6.10 17.93 8.08
C ARG A 308 -5.66 19.24 8.72
N SER A 309 -6.62 20.01 9.26
CA SER A 309 -6.30 21.14 10.13
C SER A 309 -5.38 20.72 11.26
N ASN A 310 -4.37 21.53 11.57
CA ASN A 310 -3.29 21.23 12.52
C ASN A 310 -2.42 20.00 12.17
N GLY A 311 -2.54 19.46 10.95
CA GLY A 311 -1.64 18.43 10.46
C GLY A 311 -0.24 18.96 10.15
N TYR A 312 0.71 18.03 9.97
CA TYR A 312 2.13 18.30 9.82
C TYR A 312 2.63 18.04 8.40
N PHE A 313 3.41 18.97 7.85
CA PHE A 313 4.22 18.71 6.67
C PHE A 313 5.69 18.53 7.09
N VAL A 314 6.22 17.32 6.87
CA VAL A 314 7.60 16.95 7.22
C VAL A 314 8.45 16.89 5.95
N TYR A 315 9.45 17.77 5.87
CA TYR A 315 10.34 17.86 4.72
C TYR A 315 11.78 17.60 5.14
N SER A 316 12.32 16.47 4.69
CA SER A 316 13.71 16.09 4.87
C SER A 316 14.43 16.07 3.52
N ALA A 317 15.11 17.17 3.19
CA ALA A 317 15.74 17.38 1.89
C ALA A 317 16.84 18.46 1.95
N PRO A 318 17.77 18.52 0.97
CA PRO A 318 18.87 19.48 0.97
C PRO A 318 18.48 20.94 1.26
N PRO A 319 17.39 21.52 0.71
CA PRO A 319 17.00 22.90 1.05
C PRO A 319 16.77 23.14 2.54
N ALA A 320 16.42 22.11 3.32
CA ALA A 320 16.21 22.22 4.75
C ALA A 320 17.51 22.40 5.55
N TYR A 321 18.71 22.15 5.01
CA TYR A 321 19.95 22.22 5.81
C TYR A 321 21.21 22.66 5.06
N ARG A 322 21.26 22.52 3.74
CA ARG A 322 22.40 22.95 2.94
C ARG A 322 22.36 24.45 2.68
N LYS A 323 23.55 25.06 2.68
CA LYS A 323 23.76 26.51 2.49
C LYS A 323 24.43 26.86 1.15
N ASP A 324 24.72 25.88 0.32
CA ASP A 324 25.39 26.01 -0.96
C ASP A 324 24.42 25.76 -2.13
N LYS A 325 24.85 26.11 -3.35
CA LYS A 325 24.03 26.09 -4.57
C LYS A 325 22.80 27.01 -4.44
N ASP A 326 21.71 26.63 -5.08
CA ASP A 326 20.40 27.27 -5.09
C ASP A 326 19.53 26.86 -3.88
N TYR A 327 20.00 25.99 -3.00
CA TYR A 327 19.23 25.51 -1.85
C TYR A 327 18.73 26.61 -0.90
N PRO A 328 19.50 27.68 -0.59
CA PRO A 328 18.97 28.82 0.16
C PRO A 328 17.82 29.53 -0.54
N LEU A 329 17.87 29.68 -1.87
CA LEU A 329 16.81 30.31 -2.66
C LEU A 329 15.55 29.44 -2.66
N ILE A 330 15.72 28.13 -2.87
CA ILE A 330 14.61 27.17 -2.80
C ILE A 330 13.96 27.20 -1.42
N TRP A 331 14.77 27.19 -0.35
CA TRP A 331 14.28 27.30 1.01
C TRP A 331 13.45 28.57 1.24
N ASN A 332 13.93 29.74 0.77
CA ASN A 332 13.21 31.00 0.89
C ASN A 332 11.87 30.95 0.14
N LYS A 333 11.84 30.39 -1.08
CA LYS A 333 10.59 30.20 -1.83
C LYS A 333 9.60 29.32 -1.04
N LEU A 334 10.06 28.20 -0.47
CA LEU A 334 9.22 27.30 0.33
C LEU A 334 8.66 28.00 1.57
N VAL A 335 9.48 28.76 2.30
CA VAL A 335 9.02 29.53 3.46
C VAL A 335 7.99 30.57 3.04
N ASN A 336 8.22 31.32 1.96
CA ASN A 336 7.27 32.31 1.47
C ASN A 336 5.92 31.68 1.06
N LEU A 337 5.95 30.59 0.30
CA LEU A 337 4.74 29.87 -0.12
C LEU A 337 3.96 29.32 1.08
N THR A 338 4.65 28.65 2.01
CA THR A 338 4.01 28.07 3.20
C THR A 338 3.47 29.15 4.14
N SER A 339 4.17 30.28 4.31
CA SER A 339 3.68 31.43 5.07
C SER A 339 2.48 32.11 4.40
N ALA A 340 2.47 32.24 3.07
CA ALA A 340 1.30 32.73 2.34
C ALA A 340 0.08 31.81 2.59
N MET A 341 0.31 30.49 2.63
CA MET A 341 -0.72 29.49 2.97
C MET A 341 -1.03 29.40 4.48
N CYS A 342 -0.50 30.31 5.31
CA CYS A 342 -0.71 30.37 6.76
C CYS A 342 -0.20 29.15 7.53
N TRP A 343 0.80 28.45 7.00
CA TRP A 343 1.49 27.39 7.72
C TRP A 343 2.58 27.98 8.61
N LYS A 344 2.78 27.37 9.78
CA LYS A 344 3.82 27.77 10.73
C LYS A 344 4.94 26.75 10.74
N LEU A 345 6.17 27.20 10.49
CA LEU A 345 7.38 26.38 10.71
C LEU A 345 7.58 26.21 12.22
N ILE A 346 7.50 24.97 12.72
CA ILE A 346 7.62 24.68 14.16
C ILE A 346 8.98 24.10 14.54
N ALA A 347 9.66 23.44 13.61
CA ALA A 347 10.97 22.86 13.85
C ALA A 347 11.81 22.83 12.59
N ARG A 348 13.12 23.05 12.75
CA ARG A 348 14.15 22.81 11.74
C ARG A 348 15.39 22.29 12.46
N LYS A 349 15.58 20.97 12.47
CA LYS A 349 16.69 20.31 13.17
C LYS A 349 17.39 19.33 12.23
N VAL A 350 18.72 19.29 12.30
CA VAL A 350 19.57 18.42 11.47
C VAL A 350 19.27 18.64 9.98
N GLN A 351 18.54 17.72 9.35
CA GLN A 351 18.23 17.72 7.92
C GLN A 351 16.73 17.82 7.62
N THR A 352 15.91 18.09 8.64
CA THR A 352 14.45 18.04 8.57
C THR A 352 13.83 19.35 9.06
N ALA A 353 12.79 19.78 8.35
CA ALA A 353 11.90 20.85 8.76
C ALA A 353 10.47 20.33 8.90
N ILE A 354 9.72 20.87 9.86
CA ILE A 354 8.31 20.53 10.11
C ILE A 354 7.49 21.81 10.15
N TRP A 355 6.45 21.86 9.34
CA TRP A 355 5.40 22.88 9.39
C TRP A 355 4.12 22.28 9.95
N VAL A 356 3.32 23.13 10.59
CA VAL A 356 1.93 22.83 10.94
C VAL A 356 0.99 23.69 10.09
N LYS A 357 -0.03 23.07 9.49
CA LYS A 357 -1.12 23.76 8.79
C LYS A 357 -2.05 24.36 9.83
N GLN A 358 -1.85 25.63 10.15
CA GLN A 358 -2.67 26.31 11.16
C GLN A 358 -4.08 26.54 10.63
N GLU A 359 -5.07 26.41 11.51
CA GLU A 359 -6.43 26.82 11.21
C GLU A 359 -6.56 28.33 11.43
N ASN A 360 -6.18 29.11 10.42
CA ASN A 360 -6.25 30.56 10.46
C ASN A 360 -6.92 31.11 9.20
N GLN A 361 -8.25 31.04 9.17
CA GLN A 361 -9.06 31.54 8.05
C GLN A 361 -8.87 33.05 7.84
N ALA A 362 -8.70 33.83 8.91
CA ALA A 362 -8.44 35.26 8.82
C ALA A 362 -7.14 35.55 8.06
N CYS A 363 -6.07 34.82 8.37
CA CYS A 363 -4.80 34.89 7.64
C CYS A 363 -4.97 34.52 6.16
N LEU A 364 -5.70 33.45 5.83
CA LEU A 364 -5.92 33.06 4.43
C LEU A 364 -6.66 34.13 3.63
N LEU A 365 -7.70 34.72 4.23
CA LEU A 365 -8.48 35.78 3.61
C LEU A 365 -7.68 37.08 3.46
N ASP A 366 -6.84 37.41 4.43
CA ASP A 366 -5.96 38.59 4.34
C ASP A 366 -4.87 38.42 3.28
N ASN A 367 -4.20 37.26 3.26
CA ASN A 367 -3.20 36.93 2.25
C ASN A 367 -3.81 36.88 0.84
N ALA A 368 -5.07 36.46 0.69
CA ALA A 368 -5.80 36.52 -0.56
C ALA A 368 -6.05 37.98 -1.01
N LYS A 369 -6.44 38.88 -0.10
CA LYS A 369 -6.60 40.33 -0.41
C LYS A 369 -5.29 40.97 -0.84
N GLN A 370 -4.18 40.55 -0.23
CA GLN A 370 -2.83 40.98 -0.59
C GLN A 370 -2.29 40.31 -1.87
N LYS A 371 -3.09 39.47 -2.54
CA LYS A 371 -2.71 38.72 -3.76
C LYS A 371 -1.49 37.81 -3.56
N LEU A 372 -1.28 37.32 -2.34
CA LEU A 372 -0.22 36.35 -2.01
C LEU A 372 -0.65 34.90 -2.32
N LEU A 373 -1.96 34.65 -2.40
CA LEU A 373 -2.54 33.39 -2.84
C LEU A 373 -3.93 33.61 -3.46
N ASN A 374 -4.44 32.57 -4.13
CA ASN A 374 -5.80 32.55 -4.66
C ASN A 374 -6.70 31.64 -3.82
N ILE A 375 -7.95 32.05 -3.61
CA ILE A 375 -8.98 31.20 -3.02
C ILE A 375 -9.71 30.45 -4.13
N CYS A 376 -10.00 29.17 -3.91
CA CYS A 376 -10.77 28.39 -4.86
C CYS A 376 -12.24 28.82 -4.85
N ASP A 377 -12.88 28.82 -6.02
CA ASP A 377 -14.34 28.92 -6.11
C ASP A 377 -15.02 27.82 -5.28
N ALA A 378 -16.25 28.06 -4.83
CA ALA A 378 -17.02 27.11 -4.04
C ALA A 378 -17.05 25.74 -4.72
N VAL A 379 -16.42 24.74 -4.07
CA VAL A 379 -16.26 23.40 -4.64
C VAL A 379 -17.40 22.51 -4.19
N ASN A 380 -17.93 21.72 -5.12
CA ASN A 380 -18.78 20.61 -4.77
C ASN A 380 -17.92 19.41 -4.34
N ASP A 381 -17.66 19.27 -3.04
CA ASP A 381 -16.88 18.18 -2.44
C ASP A 381 -17.54 16.79 -2.59
N SER A 382 -18.76 16.70 -3.16
CA SER A 382 -19.39 15.41 -3.47
C SER A 382 -18.74 14.66 -4.63
N LYS A 383 -17.95 15.34 -5.48
CA LYS A 383 -17.29 14.70 -6.62
C LYS A 383 -15.99 14.00 -6.20
N PRO A 384 -15.77 12.73 -6.61
CA PRO A 384 -14.51 12.03 -6.41
C PRO A 384 -13.31 12.79 -6.99
N SER A 385 -12.19 12.76 -6.28
CA SER A 385 -10.91 13.31 -6.75
C SER A 385 -10.22 12.34 -7.73
N TRP A 386 -10.88 12.00 -8.84
CA TRP A 386 -10.37 11.04 -9.84
C TRP A 386 -10.21 11.71 -11.20
N ASN A 387 -8.99 11.66 -11.76
CA ASN A 387 -8.61 12.40 -12.97
C ASN A 387 -8.92 13.91 -12.92
N THR A 388 -9.09 14.48 -11.73
CA THR A 388 -9.35 15.91 -11.53
C THR A 388 -8.05 16.69 -11.64
N PRO A 389 -7.96 17.73 -12.50
CA PRO A 389 -6.79 18.59 -12.56
C PRO A 389 -6.49 19.26 -11.22
N MET A 390 -5.20 19.38 -10.88
CA MET A 390 -4.76 20.16 -9.74
C MET A 390 -5.19 21.62 -9.89
N ARG A 391 -5.43 22.27 -8.76
CA ARG A 391 -5.86 23.66 -8.73
C ARG A 391 -4.81 24.52 -8.05
N ASN A 392 -4.48 25.65 -8.66
CA ASN A 392 -3.52 26.59 -8.10
C ASN A 392 -4.18 27.58 -7.12
N CYS A 393 -4.99 27.08 -6.19
CA CYS A 393 -5.75 27.87 -5.21
C CYS A 393 -5.90 27.11 -3.88
N ILE A 394 -6.33 27.80 -2.83
CA ILE A 394 -6.60 27.23 -1.51
C ILE A 394 -8.11 27.23 -1.25
N GLN A 395 -8.65 26.07 -0.84
CA GLN A 395 -10.04 25.95 -0.42
C GLN A 395 -10.19 26.48 1.01
N VAL A 396 -11.12 27.41 1.21
CA VAL A 396 -11.50 27.89 2.54
C VAL A 396 -12.67 27.06 3.03
N ILE A 397 -12.47 26.33 4.12
CA ILE A 397 -13.53 25.52 4.73
C ILE A 397 -14.49 26.49 5.44
N SER A 398 -15.70 26.64 4.91
CA SER A 398 -16.76 27.43 5.54
C SER A 398 -17.47 26.59 6.60
N GLY A 399 -17.17 26.83 7.88
CA GLY A 399 -17.89 26.23 9.01
C GLY A 399 -16.97 25.68 10.08
N GLN A 400 -17.28 26.00 11.33
CA GLN A 400 -16.76 25.32 12.51
C GLN A 400 -17.22 23.86 12.47
N THR A 401 -16.51 23.01 11.74
CA THR A 401 -16.48 21.60 12.12
C THR A 401 -15.76 21.63 13.45
N ASN A 402 -16.52 21.43 14.53
CA ASN A 402 -15.96 21.26 15.87
C ASN A 402 -14.78 20.32 15.72
N ILE A 403 -13.57 20.83 15.96
CA ILE A 403 -12.36 20.03 16.02
C ILE A 403 -12.55 19.17 17.26
N GLN A 404 -13.34 18.10 17.14
CA GLN A 404 -13.34 17.05 18.12
C GLN A 404 -11.88 16.63 18.19
N LYS A 405 -11.31 16.74 19.40
CA LYS A 405 -9.99 16.22 19.72
C LYS A 405 -9.94 14.82 19.13
N LEU A 406 -9.17 14.68 18.04
CA LEU A 406 -9.35 13.52 17.17
C LEU A 406 -9.09 12.26 18.00
N HIS A 407 -10.10 11.40 18.01
CA HIS A 407 -10.09 10.16 18.75
C HIS A 407 -8.89 9.29 18.37
N THR A 408 -8.50 8.37 19.27
CA THR A 408 -7.53 7.33 18.96
C THR A 408 -8.00 6.53 17.74
N ARG A 409 -7.09 5.90 17.00
CA ARG A 409 -7.47 5.11 15.82
C ARG A 409 -8.55 4.07 16.13
N ALA A 410 -8.42 3.37 17.27
CA ALA A 410 -9.36 2.35 17.70
C ALA A 410 -10.79 2.90 17.90
N GLU A 411 -10.92 4.09 18.50
CA GLU A 411 -12.20 4.76 18.68
C GLU A 411 -12.80 5.21 17.33
N ARG A 412 -11.97 5.76 16.43
CA ARG A 412 -12.42 6.24 15.10
C ARG A 412 -13.12 5.15 14.28
N LEU A 413 -12.77 3.87 14.45
CA LEU A 413 -13.37 2.76 13.71
C LEU A 413 -14.90 2.66 13.88
N SER A 414 -15.44 3.14 15.00
CA SER A 414 -16.87 3.04 15.33
C SER A 414 -17.60 4.39 15.28
N VAL A 415 -16.88 5.50 15.11
CA VAL A 415 -17.48 6.84 15.10
C VAL A 415 -18.11 7.12 13.73
N TYR A 416 -19.38 7.51 13.75
CA TYR A 416 -20.09 7.94 12.55
C TYR A 416 -19.53 9.29 12.04
N SER A 417 -19.21 9.36 10.75
CA SER A 417 -18.75 10.60 10.11
C SER A 417 -19.94 11.44 9.64
N GLU A 418 -20.00 12.70 10.08
CA GLU A 418 -21.02 13.66 9.62
C GLU A 418 -21.00 13.87 8.10
N SER A 419 -19.87 13.60 7.43
CA SER A 419 -19.77 13.68 5.96
C SER A 419 -20.74 12.73 5.24
N LEU A 420 -21.11 11.60 5.87
CA LEU A 420 -22.04 10.62 5.33
C LEU A 420 -23.48 11.14 5.23
N SER A 421 -23.88 12.01 6.17
CA SER A 421 -25.23 12.62 6.15
C SER A 421 -25.49 13.45 4.89
N LYS A 422 -24.44 14.06 4.32
CA LYS A 422 -24.51 14.88 3.11
C LYS A 422 -24.71 14.08 1.83
N ILE A 423 -24.57 12.76 1.92
CA ILE A 423 -24.74 11.81 0.82
C ILE A 423 -25.83 10.76 1.15
N ASP A 424 -26.76 11.11 2.03
CA ASP A 424 -27.92 10.30 2.41
C ASP A 424 -27.57 8.91 2.98
N ILE A 425 -26.47 8.80 3.72
CA ILE A 425 -26.14 7.61 4.52
C ILE A 425 -26.31 8.01 5.98
N ASN A 426 -27.13 7.28 6.73
CA ASN A 426 -27.41 7.57 8.14
C ASN A 426 -26.61 6.68 9.10
N GLU A 427 -26.62 7.02 10.39
CA GLU A 427 -25.87 6.31 11.43
C GLU A 427 -26.28 4.83 11.58
N LYS A 428 -27.57 4.52 11.36
CA LYS A 428 -28.08 3.15 11.41
C LYS A 428 -27.49 2.31 10.28
N GLU A 429 -27.44 2.84 9.07
CA GLU A 429 -26.85 2.18 7.90
C GLU A 429 -25.34 1.97 8.05
N PHE A 430 -24.62 2.96 8.57
CA PHE A 430 -23.20 2.86 8.90
C PHE A 430 -22.90 1.76 9.94
N SER A 431 -23.72 1.71 10.99
CA SER A 431 -23.59 0.73 12.07
C SER A 431 -23.94 -0.68 11.60
N SER A 432 -25.02 -0.83 10.81
CA SER A 432 -25.42 -2.12 10.26
C SER A 432 -24.41 -2.66 9.26
N ASP A 433 -23.80 -1.81 8.42
CA ASP A 433 -22.70 -2.19 7.54
C ASP A 433 -21.51 -2.78 8.34
N THR A 434 -21.11 -2.10 9.41
CA THR A 434 -19.99 -2.54 10.25
C THR A 434 -20.28 -3.90 10.91
N LEU A 435 -21.47 -4.07 11.49
CA LEU A 435 -21.86 -5.35 12.12
C LEU A 435 -21.97 -6.48 11.10
N PHE A 436 -22.55 -6.21 9.93
CA PHE A 436 -22.66 -7.18 8.85
C PHE A 436 -21.29 -7.72 8.45
N TRP A 437 -20.32 -6.83 8.20
CA TRP A 437 -18.98 -7.26 7.80
C TRP A 437 -18.20 -7.98 8.89
N GLN A 438 -18.41 -7.66 10.16
CA GLN A 438 -17.84 -8.43 11.27
C GLN A 438 -18.28 -9.89 11.24
N ASP A 439 -19.54 -10.15 10.93
CA ASP A 439 -20.05 -11.52 10.83
C ASP A 439 -19.59 -12.21 9.55
N GLN A 440 -19.59 -11.52 8.41
CA GLN A 440 -19.13 -12.11 7.15
C GLN A 440 -17.63 -12.44 7.17
N VAL A 441 -16.78 -11.59 7.73
CA VAL A 441 -15.34 -11.87 7.86
C VAL A 441 -15.08 -13.11 8.71
N ARG A 442 -15.82 -13.30 9.81
CA ARG A 442 -15.73 -14.54 10.62
C ARG A 442 -16.11 -15.77 9.81
N LEU A 443 -17.16 -15.68 8.99
CA LEU A 443 -17.56 -16.77 8.09
C LEU A 443 -16.47 -17.05 7.06
N TYR A 444 -15.95 -16.03 6.38
CA TYR A 444 -14.90 -16.19 5.36
C TYR A 444 -13.64 -16.84 5.91
N TRP A 445 -13.16 -16.41 7.08
CA TRP A 445 -11.97 -17.01 7.69
C TRP A 445 -12.16 -18.49 8.02
N ARG A 446 -13.37 -18.89 8.42
CA ARG A 446 -13.72 -20.30 8.65
C ARG A 446 -13.75 -21.09 7.33
N LEU A 447 -14.36 -20.54 6.29
CA LEU A 447 -14.48 -21.20 4.99
C LEU A 447 -13.12 -21.34 4.28
N MET A 448 -12.26 -20.33 4.38
CA MET A 448 -10.89 -20.36 3.84
C MET A 448 -9.97 -21.31 4.61
N ASN A 449 -10.28 -21.59 5.89
CA ASN A 449 -9.49 -22.43 6.78
C ASN A 449 -8.01 -22.03 6.85
N ILE A 450 -7.77 -20.74 7.09
CA ILE A 450 -6.44 -20.12 7.14
C ILE A 450 -6.08 -19.62 8.54
N SER A 451 -4.79 -19.54 8.83
CA SER A 451 -4.25 -18.87 10.00
C SER A 451 -4.29 -17.34 9.88
N LYS A 452 -4.03 -16.64 10.99
CA LYS A 452 -4.10 -15.17 11.06
C LYS A 452 -3.02 -14.44 10.25
N THR A 453 -1.91 -15.10 9.90
CA THR A 453 -0.73 -14.49 9.28
C THR A 453 -0.54 -14.87 7.81
N GLU A 454 -1.40 -15.74 7.27
CA GLU A 454 -1.36 -16.15 5.86
C GLU A 454 -1.82 -15.05 4.90
N ILE A 455 -2.66 -14.13 5.37
CA ILE A 455 -3.10 -12.96 4.62
C ILE A 455 -2.45 -11.72 5.22
N ARG A 456 -1.88 -10.85 4.37
CA ARG A 456 -1.28 -9.58 4.80
C ARG A 456 -1.79 -8.40 3.95
N ASN A 457 -1.72 -8.51 2.64
CA ASN A 457 -2.10 -7.48 1.68
C ASN A 457 -3.55 -7.73 1.23
N VAL A 458 -4.47 -6.86 1.66
CA VAL A 458 -5.90 -6.98 1.32
C VAL A 458 -6.34 -5.78 0.50
N MET A 459 -7.20 -6.02 -0.48
CA MET A 459 -7.92 -4.96 -1.19
C MET A 459 -9.42 -5.22 -1.11
N ASP A 460 -10.15 -4.21 -0.65
CA ASP A 460 -11.60 -4.16 -0.75
C ASP A 460 -11.97 -3.29 -1.94
N MET A 461 -12.45 -3.93 -3.00
CA MET A 461 -12.60 -3.32 -4.31
C MET A 461 -13.84 -2.41 -4.41
N ASN A 462 -14.79 -2.56 -3.48
CA ASN A 462 -15.95 -1.70 -3.32
C ASN A 462 -16.25 -1.51 -1.82
N ALA A 463 -15.47 -0.64 -1.19
CA ALA A 463 -15.37 -0.59 0.26
C ALA A 463 -16.55 0.08 0.97
N PHE A 464 -17.42 0.79 0.24
CA PHE A 464 -18.50 1.58 0.82
C PHE A 464 -18.01 2.45 2.00
N CYS A 465 -18.42 2.18 3.24
CA CYS A 465 -17.99 2.91 4.45
C CYS A 465 -16.75 2.29 5.15
N GLY A 466 -16.12 1.27 4.58
CA GLY A 466 -14.94 0.59 5.11
C GLY A 466 -15.25 -0.48 6.17
N GLY A 467 -16.50 -0.95 6.28
CA GLY A 467 -16.89 -1.93 7.30
C GLY A 467 -16.12 -3.25 7.22
N PHE A 468 -15.79 -3.72 6.01
CA PHE A 468 -14.93 -4.90 5.81
C PHE A 468 -13.53 -4.72 6.40
N ALA A 469 -12.89 -3.58 6.15
CA ALA A 469 -11.58 -3.28 6.74
C ALA A 469 -11.64 -3.17 8.28
N VAL A 470 -12.72 -2.62 8.84
CA VAL A 470 -12.91 -2.57 10.29
C VAL A 470 -13.04 -3.96 10.89
N ALA A 471 -13.77 -4.87 10.23
CA ALA A 471 -13.89 -6.26 10.66
C ALA A 471 -12.53 -6.99 10.68
N LEU A 472 -11.57 -6.55 9.87
CA LEU A 472 -10.21 -7.10 9.81
C LEU A 472 -9.22 -6.47 10.79
N ASN A 473 -9.59 -5.43 11.55
CA ASN A 473 -8.65 -4.64 12.36
C ASN A 473 -7.92 -5.43 13.46
N THR A 474 -8.43 -6.60 13.85
CA THR A 474 -7.77 -7.49 14.83
C THR A 474 -6.72 -8.42 14.22
N LEU A 475 -6.60 -8.42 12.88
CA LEU A 475 -5.65 -9.21 12.13
C LEU A 475 -4.47 -8.34 11.69
N PRO A 476 -3.27 -8.91 11.49
CA PRO A 476 -2.08 -8.16 11.07
C PRO A 476 -2.11 -7.82 9.56
N VAL A 477 -3.24 -7.35 9.04
CA VAL A 477 -3.42 -7.01 7.62
C VAL A 477 -3.38 -5.49 7.42
N TRP A 478 -3.17 -5.07 6.17
CA TRP A 478 -3.52 -3.72 5.74
C TRP A 478 -4.50 -3.84 4.59
N VAL A 479 -5.45 -2.91 4.54
CA VAL A 479 -6.54 -2.94 3.56
C VAL A 479 -6.46 -1.69 2.70
N MET A 480 -6.32 -1.88 1.38
CA MET A 480 -6.58 -0.84 0.41
C MET A 480 -8.09 -0.77 0.18
N ASN A 481 -8.75 0.24 0.74
CA ASN A 481 -10.18 0.45 0.57
C ASN A 481 -10.44 1.25 -0.72
N ILE A 482 -11.10 0.65 -1.70
CA ILE A 482 -11.42 1.33 -2.96
C ILE A 482 -12.87 1.80 -2.95
N VAL A 483 -13.08 3.07 -3.27
CA VAL A 483 -14.41 3.61 -3.54
C VAL A 483 -14.51 3.85 -5.05
N PRO A 484 -15.35 3.07 -5.77
CA PRO A 484 -15.51 3.26 -7.21
C PRO A 484 -16.03 4.66 -7.54
N VAL A 485 -15.48 5.28 -8.60
CA VAL A 485 -15.80 6.67 -8.99
C VAL A 485 -17.26 6.90 -9.38
N SER A 486 -17.97 5.83 -9.73
CA SER A 486 -19.41 5.83 -10.07
C SER A 486 -20.33 5.78 -8.85
N THR A 487 -19.78 5.62 -7.64
CA THR A 487 -20.55 5.51 -6.39
C THR A 487 -20.54 6.81 -5.57
N LYS A 488 -21.33 6.84 -4.50
CA LYS A 488 -21.32 7.95 -3.53
C LYS A 488 -19.92 8.11 -2.92
N ASN A 489 -19.48 9.34 -2.70
CA ASN A 489 -18.18 9.64 -2.09
C ASN A 489 -18.16 9.32 -0.59
N THR A 490 -17.98 8.05 -0.26
CA THR A 490 -17.82 7.56 1.12
C THR A 490 -16.37 7.54 1.59
N LEU A 491 -15.41 7.87 0.71
CA LEU A 491 -13.98 7.75 1.02
C LEU A 491 -13.55 8.73 2.14
N SER A 492 -14.17 9.90 2.25
CA SER A 492 -13.93 10.81 3.39
C SER A 492 -14.23 10.13 4.73
N ALA A 493 -15.33 9.39 4.81
CA ALA A 493 -15.71 8.67 6.01
C ALA A 493 -14.76 7.50 6.33
N ILE A 494 -14.21 6.82 5.31
CA ILE A 494 -13.17 5.81 5.49
C ILE A 494 -11.92 6.43 6.16
N TYR A 495 -11.48 7.61 5.69
CA TYR A 495 -10.36 8.33 6.30
C TYR A 495 -10.69 8.87 7.69
N ASP A 496 -11.93 9.28 7.96
CA ASP A 496 -12.38 9.67 9.31
C ASP A 496 -12.32 8.48 10.29
N ARG A 497 -12.52 7.26 9.82
CA ARG A 497 -12.34 6.01 10.60
C ARG A 497 -10.89 5.64 10.86
N GLY A 498 -9.91 6.38 10.33
CA GLY A 498 -8.48 6.04 10.46
C GLY A 498 -8.03 4.89 9.55
N LEU A 499 -8.68 4.74 8.39
CA LEU A 499 -8.39 3.74 7.37
C LEU A 499 -7.89 4.44 6.08
N ILE A 500 -7.05 3.74 5.31
CA ILE A 500 -6.53 4.23 4.04
C ILE A 500 -7.31 3.67 2.85
N GLY A 501 -7.34 4.43 1.76
CA GLY A 501 -8.04 4.04 0.55
C GLY A 501 -7.85 5.01 -0.61
N ALA A 502 -8.42 4.69 -1.77
CA ALA A 502 -8.33 5.51 -2.96
C ALA A 502 -9.63 5.46 -3.78
N PHE A 503 -9.91 6.52 -4.52
CA PHE A 503 -10.86 6.45 -5.63
C PHE A 503 -10.25 5.67 -6.78
N HIS A 504 -11.08 4.91 -7.49
CA HIS A 504 -10.64 4.19 -8.69
C HIS A 504 -11.81 3.92 -9.64
N ASP A 505 -11.50 3.87 -10.93
CA ASP A 505 -12.39 3.31 -11.93
C ASP A 505 -11.89 1.93 -12.36
N TRP A 506 -12.65 0.88 -12.04
CA TRP A 506 -12.32 -0.50 -12.38
C TRP A 506 -12.38 -0.82 -13.87
N CYS A 507 -12.85 0.12 -14.70
CA CYS A 507 -12.63 0.06 -16.14
C CYS A 507 -11.24 0.49 -16.59
N GLU A 508 -10.35 0.80 -15.66
CA GLU A 508 -8.94 0.97 -15.92
C GLU A 508 -8.07 0.08 -14.99
N PRO A 509 -6.93 -0.46 -15.43
CA PRO A 509 -6.07 -1.31 -14.58
C PRO A 509 -5.47 -0.58 -13.36
N PHE A 510 -5.56 -1.09 -12.14
CA PHE A 510 -5.11 -0.41 -10.93
C PHE A 510 -3.59 -0.12 -10.90
N SER A 511 -3.16 1.00 -10.30
CA SER A 511 -1.75 1.42 -10.25
C SER A 511 -0.93 0.63 -9.21
N THR A 512 -0.75 -0.67 -9.44
CA THR A 512 0.02 -1.59 -8.59
C THR A 512 0.79 -2.60 -9.43
N TYR A 513 1.83 -3.22 -8.86
CA TYR A 513 2.56 -4.33 -9.48
C TYR A 513 1.70 -5.59 -9.53
N PRO A 514 1.92 -6.49 -10.51
CA PRO A 514 1.29 -7.81 -10.49
C PRO A 514 1.62 -8.58 -9.20
N ARG A 515 0.72 -9.47 -8.76
CA ARG A 515 0.90 -10.34 -7.58
C ARG A 515 1.20 -9.57 -6.29
N THR A 516 0.39 -8.54 -6.05
CA THR A 516 0.51 -7.67 -4.86
C THR A 516 -0.35 -8.15 -3.69
N TYR A 517 -1.58 -8.59 -3.94
CA TYR A 517 -2.55 -8.85 -2.87
C TYR A 517 -2.67 -10.34 -2.56
N ASP A 518 -2.87 -10.66 -1.28
CA ASP A 518 -3.15 -12.01 -0.81
C ASP A 518 -4.66 -12.29 -0.78
N LEU A 519 -5.47 -11.23 -0.65
CA LEU A 519 -6.93 -11.29 -0.65
C LEU A 519 -7.53 -10.11 -1.43
N LEU A 520 -8.37 -10.41 -2.41
CA LEU A 520 -9.27 -9.45 -3.05
C LEU A 520 -10.71 -9.69 -2.59
N HIS A 521 -11.41 -8.63 -2.21
CA HIS A 521 -12.83 -8.67 -1.84
C HIS A 521 -13.64 -7.79 -2.80
N ALA A 522 -14.69 -8.35 -3.39
CA ALA A 522 -15.58 -7.66 -4.33
C ALA A 522 -17.04 -7.87 -3.90
N ASP A 523 -17.64 -6.82 -3.35
CA ASP A 523 -19.05 -6.77 -2.95
C ASP A 523 -19.86 -5.95 -3.98
N HIS A 524 -20.74 -6.62 -4.73
CA HIS A 524 -21.55 -6.06 -5.82
C HIS A 524 -20.76 -5.18 -6.81
N LEU A 525 -19.49 -5.52 -7.02
CA LEU A 525 -18.60 -4.74 -7.88
C LEU A 525 -18.99 -4.89 -9.35
N PHE A 526 -19.31 -6.10 -9.81
CA PHE A 526 -19.53 -6.34 -11.23
C PHE A 526 -20.91 -5.83 -11.65
N SER A 527 -21.92 -5.95 -10.79
CA SER A 527 -23.25 -5.36 -11.06
C SER A 527 -23.21 -3.84 -11.17
N LEU A 528 -22.33 -3.17 -10.41
CA LEU A 528 -22.07 -1.73 -10.54
C LEU A 528 -21.63 -1.34 -11.96
N TYR A 529 -20.85 -2.18 -12.64
CA TYR A 529 -20.28 -1.90 -13.96
C TYR A 529 -21.07 -2.49 -15.14
N ASN A 530 -21.97 -3.45 -14.90
CA ASN A 530 -22.76 -4.13 -15.94
C ASN A 530 -23.72 -3.20 -16.72
N ASN A 531 -24.08 -2.04 -16.14
CA ASN A 531 -25.05 -1.10 -16.72
C ASN A 531 -24.42 0.10 -17.46
N GLN A 532 -23.10 0.14 -17.63
CA GLN A 532 -22.41 1.28 -18.25
C GLN A 532 -22.30 1.08 -19.78
N VAL A 533 -22.97 1.95 -20.54
CA VAL A 533 -23.06 1.90 -22.03
C VAL A 533 -21.69 1.98 -22.73
N GLU A 534 -20.70 2.59 -22.09
CA GLU A 534 -19.30 2.73 -22.59
C GLU A 534 -18.29 2.01 -21.66
N GLY A 535 -18.74 1.02 -20.88
CA GLY A 535 -17.97 0.37 -19.83
C GLY A 535 -17.05 -0.77 -20.29
N CYS A 536 -16.18 -1.18 -19.36
CA CYS A 536 -15.44 -2.43 -19.38
C CYS A 536 -16.35 -3.64 -19.14
N LEU A 537 -15.93 -4.82 -19.58
CA LEU A 537 -16.66 -6.06 -19.36
C LEU A 537 -16.23 -6.73 -18.05
N LEU A 538 -17.07 -7.66 -17.57
CA LEU A 538 -16.77 -8.49 -16.39
C LEU A 538 -15.41 -9.20 -16.54
N GLU A 539 -15.09 -9.70 -17.73
CA GLU A 539 -13.83 -10.36 -18.03
C GLU A 539 -12.61 -9.41 -17.92
N ASP A 540 -12.79 -8.12 -18.22
CA ASP A 540 -11.73 -7.12 -18.06
C ASP A 540 -11.40 -6.92 -16.57
N ILE A 541 -12.43 -6.86 -15.72
CA ILE A 541 -12.27 -6.76 -14.25
C ILE A 541 -11.64 -8.05 -13.69
N MET A 542 -12.11 -9.23 -14.13
CA MET A 542 -11.52 -10.51 -13.72
C MET A 542 -10.04 -10.62 -14.10
N LEU A 543 -9.65 -10.12 -15.28
CA LEU A 543 -8.26 -10.11 -15.70
C LEU A 543 -7.39 -9.18 -14.83
N GLU A 544 -7.93 -8.02 -14.46
CA GLU A 544 -7.24 -7.11 -13.55
C GLU A 544 -7.09 -7.69 -12.14
N MET A 545 -8.13 -8.37 -11.63
CA MET A 545 -8.05 -9.14 -10.38
C MET A 545 -6.97 -10.22 -10.46
N ASP A 546 -6.90 -10.97 -11.57
CA ASP A 546 -5.86 -11.99 -11.78
C ASP A 546 -4.46 -11.40 -11.75
N ARG A 547 -4.25 -10.26 -12.41
CA ARG A 547 -2.96 -9.58 -12.42
C ARG A 547 -2.54 -9.19 -11.01
N MET A 548 -3.46 -8.67 -10.19
CA MET A 548 -3.18 -8.16 -8.86
C MET A 548 -3.03 -9.23 -7.77
N ILE A 549 -3.78 -10.33 -7.84
CA ILE A 549 -3.76 -11.40 -6.84
C ILE A 549 -2.51 -12.28 -6.96
N ARG A 550 -1.93 -12.63 -5.81
CA ARG A 550 -0.78 -13.56 -5.72
C ARG A 550 -1.18 -14.99 -6.08
N PRO A 551 -0.25 -15.83 -6.56
CA PRO A 551 -0.44 -17.27 -6.58
C PRO A 551 -0.87 -17.77 -5.19
N GLN A 552 -1.87 -18.65 -5.14
CA GLN A 552 -2.54 -19.14 -3.93
C GLN A 552 -3.35 -18.11 -3.13
N GLY A 553 -3.41 -16.85 -3.59
CA GLY A 553 -4.24 -15.80 -2.99
C GLY A 553 -5.73 -16.07 -3.19
N PHE A 554 -6.53 -15.47 -2.31
CA PHE A 554 -7.97 -15.65 -2.24
C PHE A 554 -8.71 -14.49 -2.91
N ILE A 555 -9.85 -14.80 -3.52
CA ILE A 555 -10.75 -13.82 -4.09
C ILE A 555 -12.15 -14.14 -3.57
N ILE A 556 -12.77 -13.18 -2.90
CA ILE A 556 -14.13 -13.31 -2.37
C ILE A 556 -15.05 -12.41 -3.19
N ILE A 557 -16.07 -13.00 -3.79
CA ILE A 557 -17.00 -12.29 -4.67
C ILE A 557 -18.42 -12.51 -4.16
N ARG A 558 -19.12 -11.40 -3.91
CA ARG A 558 -20.57 -11.35 -3.73
C ARG A 558 -21.17 -10.50 -4.82
N ASP A 559 -22.12 -11.07 -5.55
CA ASP A 559 -22.84 -10.32 -6.57
C ASP A 559 -24.17 -11.02 -6.88
N VAL A 560 -24.97 -10.43 -7.75
CA VAL A 560 -26.23 -11.01 -8.20
C VAL A 560 -26.01 -12.38 -8.85
N GLU A 561 -26.98 -13.28 -8.71
CA GLU A 561 -26.86 -14.69 -9.10
C GLU A 561 -26.42 -14.92 -10.55
N SER A 562 -26.90 -14.10 -11.49
CA SER A 562 -26.51 -14.19 -12.90
C SER A 562 -25.03 -13.87 -13.15
N ILE A 563 -24.47 -12.95 -12.37
CA ILE A 563 -23.05 -12.61 -12.41
C ILE A 563 -22.25 -13.70 -11.69
N ALA A 564 -22.67 -14.13 -10.51
CA ALA A 564 -21.99 -15.19 -9.76
C ALA A 564 -21.89 -16.48 -10.59
N SER A 565 -22.98 -16.89 -11.23
CA SER A 565 -23.00 -18.05 -12.15
C SER A 565 -21.99 -17.88 -13.29
N ARG A 566 -21.97 -16.72 -13.96
CA ARG A 566 -21.01 -16.45 -15.05
C ARG A 566 -19.56 -16.47 -14.58
N ILE A 567 -19.27 -15.92 -13.40
CA ILE A 567 -17.92 -15.95 -12.82
C ILE A 567 -17.52 -17.38 -12.49
N GLN A 568 -18.43 -18.18 -11.94
CA GLN A 568 -18.17 -19.59 -11.64
C GLN A 568 -17.78 -20.39 -12.88
N ASP A 569 -18.42 -20.12 -14.03
CA ASP A 569 -18.08 -20.75 -15.32
C ASP A 569 -16.73 -20.27 -15.89
N LEU A 570 -16.39 -18.99 -15.68
CA LEU A 570 -15.18 -18.38 -16.22
C LEU A 570 -13.93 -18.59 -15.36
N ALA A 571 -14.07 -18.63 -14.04
CA ALA A 571 -12.96 -18.71 -13.09
C ALA A 571 -11.94 -19.83 -13.40
N PRO A 572 -12.36 -21.07 -13.77
CA PRO A 572 -11.42 -22.11 -14.19
C PRO A 572 -10.57 -21.73 -15.40
N LYS A 573 -11.10 -20.96 -16.35
CA LYS A 573 -10.37 -20.47 -17.54
C LYS A 573 -9.29 -19.43 -17.17
N PHE A 574 -9.44 -18.75 -16.04
CA PHE A 574 -8.43 -17.86 -15.44
C PHE A 574 -7.45 -18.59 -14.51
N LEU A 575 -7.49 -19.94 -14.47
CA LEU A 575 -6.70 -20.76 -13.55
C LEU A 575 -7.03 -20.51 -12.08
N TRP A 576 -8.30 -20.23 -11.79
CA TRP A 576 -8.80 -20.13 -10.42
C TRP A 576 -9.58 -21.39 -10.05
N GLU A 577 -9.40 -21.84 -8.81
CA GLU A 577 -10.30 -22.78 -8.16
C GLU A 577 -11.46 -21.97 -7.59
N VAL A 578 -12.70 -22.43 -7.76
CA VAL A 578 -13.89 -21.72 -7.29
C VAL A 578 -14.78 -22.66 -6.49
N THR A 579 -15.25 -22.17 -5.34
CA THR A 579 -16.27 -22.81 -4.52
C THR A 579 -17.40 -21.81 -4.27
N SER A 580 -18.64 -22.30 -4.33
CA SER A 580 -19.83 -21.50 -4.08
C SER A 580 -20.40 -21.83 -2.70
N HIS A 581 -20.74 -20.80 -1.94
CA HIS A 581 -21.31 -20.91 -0.60
C HIS A 581 -22.53 -20.01 -0.50
N SER A 582 -23.55 -20.43 0.25
CA SER A 582 -24.67 -19.55 0.57
C SER A 582 -24.36 -18.77 1.86
N ALA A 583 -24.53 -17.45 1.82
CA ALA A 583 -24.44 -16.59 2.98
C ALA A 583 -25.59 -15.58 2.98
N LYS A 584 -25.83 -14.93 4.13
CA LYS A 584 -26.85 -13.88 4.20
C LYS A 584 -26.31 -12.58 3.62
N ASN A 585 -27.16 -11.86 2.89
CA ASN A 585 -26.95 -10.47 2.51
C ASN A 585 -27.40 -9.53 3.65
N LYS A 586 -27.30 -8.21 3.44
CA LYS A 586 -27.70 -7.19 4.43
C LYS A 586 -29.19 -7.19 4.78
N GLU A 587 -30.02 -7.75 3.91
CA GLU A 587 -31.48 -7.89 4.07
C GLU A 587 -31.87 -9.24 4.71
N ASN A 588 -30.89 -10.05 5.12
CA ASN A 588 -31.04 -11.43 5.61
C ASN A 588 -31.56 -12.43 4.56
N ASN A 589 -31.56 -12.08 3.28
CA ASN A 589 -31.84 -13.00 2.19
C ASN A 589 -30.59 -13.84 1.89
N ALA A 590 -30.79 -15.06 1.40
CA ALA A 590 -29.70 -15.92 0.97
C ALA A 590 -29.09 -15.38 -0.33
N GLU A 591 -27.76 -15.30 -0.37
CA GLU A 591 -26.97 -14.81 -1.49
C GLU A 591 -25.78 -15.74 -1.71
N THR A 592 -25.39 -15.89 -2.99
CA THR A 592 -24.25 -16.69 -3.41
C THR A 592 -22.96 -15.93 -3.18
N VAL A 593 -22.03 -16.57 -2.49
CA VAL A 593 -20.65 -16.09 -2.29
C VAL A 593 -19.71 -17.04 -2.98
N LEU A 594 -18.91 -16.52 -3.90
CA LEU A 594 -17.83 -17.28 -4.51
C LEU A 594 -16.56 -17.06 -3.71
N LEU A 595 -15.97 -18.16 -3.26
CA LEU A 595 -14.61 -18.18 -2.75
C LEU A 595 -13.72 -18.80 -3.81
N CYS A 596 -12.90 -17.97 -4.43
CA CYS A 596 -11.92 -18.40 -5.43
C CYS A 596 -10.50 -18.38 -4.87
N ARG A 597 -9.65 -19.26 -5.41
CA ARG A 597 -8.22 -19.31 -5.09
C ARG A 597 -7.41 -19.40 -6.38
N LYS A 598 -6.48 -18.48 -6.59
CA LYS A 598 -5.62 -18.50 -7.78
C LYS A 598 -4.64 -19.68 -7.70
N LYS A 599 -4.60 -20.54 -8.72
CA LYS A 599 -3.63 -21.65 -8.76
C LYS A 599 -2.20 -21.11 -8.86
N PHE A 600 -1.25 -21.86 -8.33
CA PHE A 600 0.16 -21.60 -8.55
C PHE A 600 0.65 -22.39 -9.76
N TRP A 601 1.12 -21.68 -10.78
CA TRP A 601 1.57 -22.22 -12.05
C TRP A 601 2.81 -21.46 -12.54
N ALA A 602 3.57 -22.06 -13.45
CA ALA A 602 4.72 -21.46 -14.13
C ALA A 602 4.71 -21.86 -15.61
N ILE A 603 5.37 -21.07 -16.45
CA ILE A 603 5.65 -21.45 -17.84
C ILE A 603 6.78 -22.50 -17.78
N VAL A 604 6.56 -23.67 -18.38
CA VAL A 604 7.52 -24.79 -18.44
C VAL A 604 8.18 -24.84 -19.80
#